data_AF-C0QBA5-F1
#
_entry.id   AF-C0QBA5-F1
#
_cell.length_a   1.000
_cell.length_b   1.000
_cell.length_c   1.000
_cell.angle_alpha   90.00
_cell.angle_beta   90.00
_cell.angle_gamma   90.00
#
_symmetry.space_group_name_H-M   'P 1'
#
loop_
_entity.id
_entity.type
_entity.pdbx_description
1 polymer ?
#
loop_
_entity_poly.entity_id
_entity_poly.type
_entity_poly.pdbx_seq_one_letter_code
_entity_poly.pdbx_strand_id
1 'polypeptide(L)'
;MKKMFLLLGVLSIPLLLCIVAGCAKEKKPDMNELLLGTWSQYRNKSHLILMVKAQGGWNADVRVEGATSKIIERKGAASGSWQLVDKQLVITVDASDIEALWGKKSTVVCDILELNKDVMHLQYDDGSVQIWKRAKSTPKGQEQEDLQRMIKMAPLVVNLNKIRSHDKDRFLCLNLELNLKSALPDVPVPVLHPRAREAMILFLSSLIYKDVKTLDGVKQVMKNLEVMLNPYLDNQLDNIKINHVVISSSKDKVQEFLIEHAPQPEPDVLPDQENEKGDK
;
A
#
# COMPACT_ATOMS: atom_id res chain seq x y z
N MET A 1 63.81 59.26 29.52
CA MET A 1 64.68 59.02 28.34
C MET A 1 64.53 57.57 27.92
N LYS A 2 64.36 57.34 26.59
CA LYS A 2 64.32 56.04 25.84
C LYS A 2 63.07 55.17 26.14
N LYS A 3 62.08 54.99 25.24
CA LYS A 3 61.95 54.61 23.81
C LYS A 3 61.47 53.15 23.69
N MET A 4 60.60 52.95 22.68
CA MET A 4 60.20 51.73 21.96
C MET A 4 59.14 50.84 22.63
N PHE A 5 57.94 50.63 22.05
CA PHE A 5 57.49 50.10 20.73
C PHE A 5 57.22 48.58 20.76
N LEU A 6 56.01 48.24 20.29
CA LEU A 6 55.58 46.98 19.64
C LEU A 6 55.60 45.69 20.46
N LEU A 7 54.46 45.00 20.60
CA LEU A 7 53.97 44.06 19.59
C LEU A 7 52.63 43.37 19.97
N LEU A 8 51.94 42.99 18.90
CA LEU A 8 50.70 42.21 18.77
C LEU A 8 50.53 41.02 19.72
N GLY A 9 49.26 40.76 20.09
CA GLY A 9 48.73 39.48 20.54
C GLY A 9 47.20 39.59 20.66
N VAL A 10 46.43 39.41 19.59
CA VAL A 10 45.79 38.15 19.15
C VAL A 10 44.69 37.66 20.11
N LEU A 11 43.47 37.55 19.55
CA LEU A 11 42.31 36.76 19.99
C LEU A 11 41.60 37.11 21.31
N SER A 12 40.38 37.67 21.21
CA SER A 12 39.17 36.94 21.62
C SER A 12 37.92 37.73 21.21
N ILE A 13 37.30 37.37 20.09
CA ILE A 13 35.91 37.74 19.78
C ILE A 13 35.02 36.78 20.59
N PRO A 14 34.19 37.24 21.53
CA PRO A 14 33.18 36.37 22.11
C PRO A 14 32.08 36.19 21.06
N LEU A 15 32.04 35.00 20.47
CA LEU A 15 30.97 34.54 19.59
C LEU A 15 29.68 34.42 20.42
N LEU A 16 28.89 35.49 20.40
CA LEU A 16 27.55 35.55 20.94
C LEU A 16 26.62 34.70 20.06
N LEU A 17 26.59 33.39 20.32
CA LEU A 17 25.63 32.45 19.78
C LEU A 17 24.25 32.73 20.41
N CYS A 18 23.52 33.66 19.82
CA CYS A 18 22.08 33.79 20.01
C CYS A 18 21.41 32.53 19.46
N ILE A 19 21.14 31.56 20.35
CA ILE A 19 20.25 30.43 20.07
C ILE A 19 18.84 31.00 19.99
N VAL A 20 18.43 31.38 18.78
CA VAL A 20 17.03 31.58 18.43
C VAL A 20 16.40 30.19 18.43
N ALA A 21 15.87 29.78 19.58
CA ALA A 21 14.93 28.68 19.67
C ALA A 21 13.63 29.14 18.95
N GLY A 22 13.64 29.01 17.63
CA GLY A 22 12.46 29.19 16.81
C GLY A 22 11.47 28.10 17.17
N CYS A 23 10.39 28.48 17.88
CA CYS A 23 9.16 27.72 17.89
C CYS A 23 8.73 27.48 16.44
N ALA A 24 9.01 26.29 15.92
CA ALA A 24 8.46 25.83 14.66
C ALA A 24 6.94 25.74 14.84
N LYS A 25 6.21 26.79 14.43
CA LYS A 25 4.77 26.69 14.20
C LYS A 25 4.59 25.62 13.14
N GLU A 26 4.02 24.48 13.53
CA GLU A 26 3.54 23.48 12.59
C GLU A 26 2.68 24.19 11.54
N LYS A 27 3.16 24.23 10.30
CA LYS A 27 2.46 24.86 9.19
C LYS A 27 1.20 24.01 8.96
N LYS A 28 0.03 24.61 9.11
CA LYS A 28 -1.23 23.93 8.78
C LYS A 28 -1.12 23.41 7.33
N PRO A 29 -1.46 22.14 7.08
CA PRO A 29 -1.34 21.55 5.74
C PRO A 29 -2.18 22.33 4.74
N ASP A 30 -1.65 22.49 3.52
CA ASP A 30 -2.34 23.22 2.45
C ASP A 30 -3.61 22.46 2.02
N MET A 31 -4.64 23.19 1.56
CA MET A 31 -5.89 22.55 1.10
C MET A 31 -5.64 21.61 -0.07
N ASN A 32 -4.69 21.93 -0.97
CA ASN A 32 -4.30 21.01 -2.03
C ASN A 32 -3.74 19.71 -1.46
N GLU A 33 -2.81 19.80 -0.49
CA GLU A 33 -2.23 18.61 0.17
C GLU A 33 -3.28 17.77 0.88
N LEU A 34 -4.27 18.43 1.50
CA LEU A 34 -5.39 17.74 2.13
C LEU A 34 -6.30 17.06 1.10
N LEU A 35 -6.53 17.62 -0.09
CA LEU A 35 -7.36 16.96 -1.10
C LEU A 35 -6.75 15.66 -1.64
N LEU A 36 -5.42 15.57 -1.66
CA LEU A 36 -4.73 14.41 -2.22
C LEU A 36 -5.01 13.13 -1.44
N GLY A 37 -5.13 12.02 -2.18
CA GLY A 37 -5.28 10.68 -1.63
C GLY A 37 -6.59 10.01 -2.04
N THR A 38 -6.96 8.98 -1.31
CA THR A 38 -8.15 8.18 -1.57
C THR A 38 -9.24 8.50 -0.56
N TRP A 39 -10.43 8.76 -1.11
CA TRP A 39 -11.64 9.11 -0.42
C TRP A 39 -12.71 8.07 -0.73
N SER A 40 -13.58 7.76 0.24
CA SER A 40 -14.62 6.75 0.08
C SER A 40 -15.96 7.26 0.61
N GLN A 41 -17.04 6.79 -0.02
CA GLN A 41 -18.40 6.99 0.43
C GLN A 41 -19.18 5.69 0.27
N TYR A 42 -20.06 5.38 1.23
CA TYR A 42 -20.99 4.26 1.14
C TYR A 42 -22.41 4.78 1.03
N ARG A 43 -23.12 4.42 -0.04
CA ARG A 43 -24.52 4.80 -0.27
C ARG A 43 -25.25 3.70 -1.03
N ASN A 44 -26.44 3.32 -0.58
CA ASN A 44 -27.31 2.35 -1.28
C ASN A 44 -26.58 1.04 -1.66
N LYS A 45 -25.85 0.43 -0.71
CA LYS A 45 -25.01 -0.78 -0.93
C LYS A 45 -23.91 -0.62 -1.98
N SER A 46 -23.64 0.62 -2.37
CA SER A 46 -22.60 0.97 -3.33
C SER A 46 -21.48 1.72 -2.59
N HIS A 47 -20.26 1.25 -2.78
CA HIS A 47 -19.05 1.93 -2.37
C HIS A 47 -18.56 2.78 -3.54
N LEU A 48 -18.46 4.08 -3.32
CA LEU A 48 -17.87 5.03 -4.24
C LEU A 48 -16.48 5.35 -3.72
N ILE A 49 -15.47 5.16 -4.56
CA ILE A 49 -14.07 5.47 -4.24
C ILE A 49 -13.66 6.60 -5.17
N LEU A 50 -13.05 7.65 -4.63
CA LEU A 50 -12.49 8.78 -5.36
C LEU A 50 -11.00 8.91 -5.01
N MET A 51 -10.13 8.89 -6.01
CA MET A 51 -8.69 9.07 -5.86
C MET A 51 -8.27 10.36 -6.53
N VAL A 52 -7.75 11.30 -5.75
CA VAL A 52 -7.29 12.62 -6.18
C VAL A 52 -5.75 12.62 -6.20
N LYS A 53 -5.15 12.91 -7.36
CA LYS A 53 -3.70 12.79 -7.60
C LYS A 53 -3.04 14.17 -7.67
N ALA A 54 -1.77 14.24 -7.27
CA ALA A 54 -0.98 15.47 -7.25
C ALA A 54 -0.81 16.12 -8.64
N GLN A 55 -0.85 15.33 -9.71
CA GLN A 55 -0.69 15.80 -11.10
C GLN A 55 -1.98 16.41 -11.69
N GLY A 56 -2.98 16.74 -10.87
CA GLY A 56 -4.26 17.28 -11.34
C GLY A 56 -5.21 16.24 -11.94
N GLY A 57 -4.89 14.94 -11.84
CA GLY A 57 -5.77 13.86 -12.29
C GLY A 57 -6.61 13.26 -11.16
N TRP A 58 -7.76 12.69 -11.49
CA TRP A 58 -8.57 11.91 -10.55
C TRP A 58 -9.16 10.65 -11.21
N ASN A 59 -9.44 9.65 -10.40
CA ASN A 59 -10.16 8.43 -10.78
C ASN A 59 -11.27 8.16 -9.76
N ALA A 60 -12.44 7.70 -10.21
CA ALA A 60 -13.45 7.13 -9.34
C ALA A 60 -13.80 5.70 -9.73
N ASP A 61 -14.22 4.91 -8.75
CA ASP A 61 -14.65 3.53 -8.91
C ASP A 61 -15.94 3.30 -8.11
N VAL A 62 -16.92 2.63 -8.70
CA VAL A 62 -18.18 2.28 -8.06
C VAL A 62 -18.28 0.77 -7.94
N ARG A 63 -18.51 0.29 -6.73
CA ARG A 63 -18.63 -1.12 -6.44
C ARG A 63 -19.88 -1.42 -5.65
N VAL A 64 -20.57 -2.51 -5.96
CA VAL A 64 -21.84 -2.86 -5.32
C VAL A 64 -21.69 -4.18 -4.57
N GLU A 65 -22.18 -4.21 -3.33
CA GLU A 65 -22.30 -5.44 -2.56
C GLU A 65 -23.44 -6.30 -3.11
N GLY A 66 -23.16 -7.56 -3.43
CA GLY A 66 -24.15 -8.53 -3.88
C GLY A 66 -25.30 -8.71 -2.87
N ALA A 67 -26.53 -8.89 -3.37
CA ALA A 67 -27.72 -8.99 -2.51
C ALA A 67 -27.69 -10.18 -1.53
N THR A 68 -26.92 -11.23 -1.85
CA THR A 68 -26.83 -12.49 -1.11
C THR A 68 -25.40 -12.95 -0.86
N SER A 69 -24.40 -12.17 -1.26
CA SER A 69 -22.98 -12.53 -1.14
C SER A 69 -22.16 -11.30 -0.74
N LYS A 70 -21.11 -11.48 0.07
CA LYS A 70 -20.11 -10.42 0.33
C LYS A 70 -19.24 -10.11 -0.90
N ILE A 71 -19.64 -10.58 -2.08
CA ILE A 71 -18.96 -10.35 -3.35
C ILE A 71 -19.24 -8.91 -3.75
N ILE A 72 -18.17 -8.16 -3.94
CA ILE A 72 -18.21 -6.75 -4.34
C ILE A 72 -17.88 -6.71 -5.83
N GLU A 73 -18.89 -6.47 -6.66
CA GLU A 73 -18.71 -6.37 -8.10
C GLU A 73 -18.38 -4.92 -8.49
N ARG A 74 -17.39 -4.74 -9.36
CA ARG A 74 -17.08 -3.44 -9.96
C ARG A 74 -18.17 -3.10 -10.97
N LYS A 75 -18.92 -2.03 -10.71
CA LYS A 75 -20.01 -1.57 -11.59
C LYS A 75 -19.51 -0.59 -12.66
N GLY A 76 -18.42 0.12 -12.37
CA GLY A 76 -17.73 0.97 -13.33
C GLY A 76 -16.73 1.93 -12.69
N ALA A 77 -16.02 2.69 -13.51
CA ALA A 77 -15.10 3.75 -13.18
C ALA A 77 -15.22 5.01 -14.05
N ALA A 78 -14.79 6.14 -13.47
CA ALA A 78 -14.62 7.41 -14.17
C ALA A 78 -13.23 7.98 -13.93
N SER A 79 -12.77 8.86 -14.81
CA SER A 79 -11.50 9.56 -14.67
C SER A 79 -11.54 10.93 -15.32
N GLY A 80 -10.67 11.82 -14.86
CA GLY A 80 -10.39 13.06 -15.56
C GLY A 80 -9.43 13.97 -14.80
N SER A 81 -9.68 15.27 -14.86
CA SER A 81 -8.86 16.29 -14.21
C SER A 81 -9.59 17.03 -13.10
N TRP A 82 -8.84 17.54 -12.13
CA TRP A 82 -9.35 18.36 -11.04
C TRP A 82 -8.49 19.60 -10.85
N GLN A 83 -9.12 20.66 -10.32
CA GLN A 83 -8.43 21.87 -9.90
C GLN A 83 -9.16 22.47 -8.69
N LEU A 84 -8.40 23.09 -7.81
CA LEU A 84 -8.93 23.88 -6.71
C LEU A 84 -8.89 25.35 -7.11
N VAL A 85 -10.07 25.97 -7.21
CA VAL A 85 -10.20 27.42 -7.44
C VAL A 85 -10.84 27.99 -6.19
N ASP A 86 -10.08 28.78 -5.44
CA ASP A 86 -10.43 29.28 -4.11
C ASP A 86 -10.81 28.14 -3.13
N LYS A 87 -12.10 27.93 -2.87
CA LYS A 87 -12.64 26.84 -2.03
C LYS A 87 -13.54 25.89 -2.82
N GLN A 88 -13.48 25.95 -4.14
CA GLN A 88 -14.28 25.13 -5.03
C GLN A 88 -13.41 24.07 -5.68
N LEU A 89 -13.83 22.81 -5.52
CA LEU A 89 -13.27 21.69 -6.23
C LEU A 89 -13.97 21.59 -7.59
N VAL A 90 -13.23 21.85 -8.66
CA VAL A 90 -13.71 21.69 -10.03
C VAL A 90 -13.19 20.36 -10.57
N ILE A 91 -14.11 19.47 -10.94
CA ILE A 91 -13.84 18.14 -11.46
C ILE A 91 -14.32 18.07 -12.90
N THR A 92 -13.40 17.82 -13.83
CA THR A 92 -13.71 17.58 -15.24
C THR A 92 -13.62 16.09 -15.52
N VAL A 93 -14.67 15.53 -16.15
CA VAL A 93 -14.76 14.11 -16.48
C VAL A 93 -14.32 13.87 -17.92
N ASP A 94 -13.21 13.16 -18.11
CA ASP A 94 -12.70 12.81 -19.44
C ASP A 94 -13.33 11.50 -19.95
N ALA A 95 -13.40 10.49 -19.08
CA ALA A 95 -13.98 9.18 -19.36
C ALA A 95 -14.85 8.71 -18.20
N SER A 96 -15.95 8.03 -18.51
CA SER A 96 -16.86 7.47 -17.50
C SER A 96 -17.69 6.34 -18.10
N ASP A 97 -17.83 5.24 -17.38
CA ASP A 97 -18.83 4.18 -17.63
C ASP A 97 -20.01 4.25 -16.61
N ILE A 98 -19.97 5.23 -15.69
CA ILE A 98 -20.92 5.49 -14.60
C ILE A 98 -21.61 6.83 -14.80
N GLU A 99 -22.22 7.03 -15.97
CA GLU A 99 -22.81 8.32 -16.40
C GLU A 99 -23.84 8.90 -15.43
N ALA A 100 -24.52 8.05 -14.65
CA ALA A 100 -25.47 8.48 -13.63
C ALA A 100 -24.84 9.20 -12.43
N LEU A 101 -23.53 9.02 -12.20
CA LEU A 101 -22.77 9.66 -11.12
C LEU A 101 -21.76 10.67 -11.68
N TRP A 102 -21.12 10.34 -12.81
CA TRP A 102 -20.15 11.19 -13.49
C TRP A 102 -20.47 11.20 -14.99
N GLY A 103 -21.16 12.24 -15.46
CA GLY A 103 -21.50 12.38 -16.88
C GLY A 103 -20.23 12.50 -17.73
N LYS A 104 -20.18 11.81 -18.88
CA LYS A 104 -19.05 11.96 -19.81
C LYS A 104 -18.91 13.42 -20.25
N LYS A 105 -17.68 13.94 -20.27
CA LYS A 105 -17.37 15.33 -20.67
C LYS A 105 -18.12 16.39 -19.85
N SER A 106 -18.56 16.03 -18.64
CA SER A 106 -19.18 16.98 -17.72
C SER A 106 -18.11 17.66 -16.87
N THR A 107 -18.46 18.84 -16.37
CA THR A 107 -17.68 19.55 -15.36
C THR A 107 -18.58 19.71 -14.15
N VAL A 108 -18.11 19.22 -13.01
CA VAL A 108 -18.79 19.30 -11.72
C VAL A 108 -18.03 20.28 -10.86
N VAL A 109 -18.73 21.26 -10.30
CA VAL A 109 -18.17 22.23 -9.37
C VAL A 109 -18.77 21.98 -8.00
N CYS A 110 -17.91 21.76 -7.00
CA CYS A 110 -18.33 21.50 -5.64
C CYS A 110 -17.74 22.52 -4.68
N ASP A 111 -18.54 23.05 -3.77
CA ASP A 111 -18.05 23.85 -2.65
C ASP A 111 -17.49 22.94 -1.55
N ILE A 112 -16.26 23.21 -1.09
CA ILE A 112 -15.66 22.50 0.04
C ILE A 112 -16.13 23.15 1.34
N LEU A 113 -17.08 22.49 2.02
CA LEU A 113 -17.59 22.94 3.31
C LEU A 113 -16.63 22.61 4.45
N GLU A 114 -16.03 21.41 4.40
CA GLU A 114 -15.06 20.93 5.38
C GLU A 114 -14.04 20.04 4.69
N LEU A 115 -12.76 20.22 5.02
CA LEU A 115 -11.69 19.36 4.56
C LEU A 115 -10.65 19.21 5.67
N ASN A 116 -10.49 17.99 6.15
CA ASN A 116 -9.50 17.65 7.16
C ASN A 116 -8.80 16.32 6.79
N LYS A 117 -8.01 15.77 7.72
CA LYS A 117 -7.26 14.52 7.48
C LYS A 117 -8.15 13.29 7.33
N ASP A 118 -9.39 13.31 7.80
CA ASP A 118 -10.25 12.13 7.84
C ASP A 118 -11.52 12.29 7.01
N VAL A 119 -11.96 13.52 6.75
CA VAL A 119 -13.27 13.81 6.16
C VAL A 119 -13.18 14.97 5.17
N MET A 120 -13.95 14.85 4.08
CA MET A 120 -14.20 15.88 3.08
C MET A 120 -15.71 16.02 2.86
N HIS A 121 -16.24 17.22 3.11
CA HIS A 121 -17.63 17.59 2.86
C HIS A 121 -17.71 18.44 1.60
N LEU A 122 -18.36 17.90 0.57
CA LEU A 122 -18.57 18.57 -0.70
C LEU A 122 -20.04 18.91 -0.85
N GLN A 123 -20.35 20.17 -1.14
CA GLN A 123 -21.69 20.59 -1.55
C GLN A 123 -21.73 20.74 -3.07
N TYR A 124 -22.71 20.09 -3.69
CA TYR A 124 -22.94 20.13 -5.13
C TYR A 124 -23.89 21.28 -5.49
N ASP A 125 -24.00 21.57 -6.79
CA ASP A 125 -24.85 22.62 -7.35
C ASP A 125 -26.35 22.43 -7.04
N ASP A 126 -26.80 21.18 -6.94
CA ASP A 126 -28.14 20.80 -6.50
C ASP A 126 -28.40 21.03 -5.00
N GLY A 127 -27.40 21.54 -4.28
CA GLY A 127 -27.43 21.78 -2.84
C GLY A 127 -27.20 20.53 -1.99
N SER A 128 -27.03 19.35 -2.62
CA SER A 128 -26.76 18.11 -1.90
C SER A 128 -25.35 18.14 -1.30
N VAL A 129 -25.23 17.62 -0.08
CA VAL A 129 -23.95 17.52 0.62
C VAL A 129 -23.53 16.05 0.64
N GLN A 130 -22.33 15.78 0.13
CA GLN A 130 -21.71 14.48 0.16
C GLN A 130 -20.53 14.47 1.13
N ILE A 131 -20.57 13.48 2.01
CA ILE A 131 -19.52 13.23 2.99
C ILE A 131 -18.64 12.10 2.45
N TRP A 132 -17.35 12.41 2.35
CA TRP A 132 -16.30 11.50 1.92
C TRP A 132 -15.35 11.25 3.10
N LYS A 133 -15.00 10.00 3.34
CA LYS A 133 -14.06 9.61 4.39
C LYS A 133 -12.71 9.28 3.77
N ARG A 134 -11.61 9.66 4.42
CA ARG A 134 -10.28 9.28 3.97
C ARG A 134 -10.10 7.77 4.16
N ALA A 135 -9.71 7.11 3.09
CA ALA A 135 -9.23 5.74 3.14
C ALA A 135 -7.95 5.68 3.98
N LYS A 136 -7.85 4.78 4.96
CA LYS A 136 -6.61 4.59 5.72
C LYS A 136 -5.51 4.07 4.81
N SER A 137 -4.60 4.95 4.39
CA SER A 137 -3.41 4.57 3.63
C SER A 137 -2.37 3.97 4.58
N THR A 138 -1.87 2.78 4.27
CA THR A 138 -0.56 2.30 4.74
C THR A 138 0.53 3.31 4.29
N PRO A 139 1.63 3.51 5.05
CA PRO A 139 2.52 4.64 4.86
C PRO A 139 3.18 4.72 3.47
N LYS A 140 3.43 5.98 3.08
CA LYS A 140 3.98 6.49 1.81
C LYS A 140 5.13 5.68 1.22
N GLY A 141 5.03 5.41 -0.09
CA GLY A 141 6.17 5.02 -0.90
C GLY A 141 5.85 4.14 -2.11
N GLN A 142 4.81 4.46 -2.88
CA GLN A 142 4.67 3.96 -4.26
C GLN A 142 3.63 4.80 -4.99
N GLU A 143 4.12 5.60 -5.94
CA GLU A 143 3.29 6.17 -6.98
C GLU A 143 2.63 5.00 -7.73
N GLN A 144 1.30 5.00 -7.70
CA GLN A 144 0.46 4.63 -8.85
C GLN A 144 0.84 3.34 -9.58
N GLU A 145 0.77 2.21 -8.88
CA GLU A 145 0.43 0.94 -9.53
C GLU A 145 -0.59 0.21 -8.66
N ASP A 146 -1.84 0.39 -9.07
CA ASP A 146 -3.00 -0.40 -8.69
C ASP A 146 -3.37 -0.39 -7.19
N LEU A 147 -4.67 -0.28 -6.89
CA LEU A 147 -5.19 -0.61 -5.56
C LEU A 147 -5.15 -2.14 -5.34
N GLN A 148 -4.09 -2.81 -5.79
CA GLN A 148 -3.80 -4.21 -5.56
C GLN A 148 -3.28 -4.33 -4.14
N ARG A 149 -4.13 -4.90 -3.29
CA ARG A 149 -3.72 -5.27 -1.95
C ARG A 149 -2.83 -6.48 -2.07
N MET A 150 -1.59 -6.33 -1.64
CA MET A 150 -0.58 -7.37 -1.70
C MET A 150 -0.41 -8.00 -0.33
N ILE A 151 -0.49 -9.33 -0.27
CA ILE A 151 -0.05 -10.10 0.91
C ILE A 151 1.39 -10.54 0.63
N LYS A 152 2.35 -9.94 1.34
CA LYS A 152 3.74 -10.41 1.34
C LYS A 152 3.83 -11.70 2.13
N MET A 153 4.38 -12.74 1.53
CA MET A 153 4.58 -14.02 2.19
C MET A 153 5.98 -14.12 2.79
N ALA A 154 6.11 -14.82 3.91
CA ALA A 154 7.41 -15.28 4.37
C ALA A 154 8.03 -16.24 3.33
N PRO A 155 9.36 -16.27 3.18
CA PRO A 155 10.01 -17.15 2.22
C PRO A 155 9.63 -18.60 2.47
N LEU A 156 9.34 -19.33 1.39
CA LEU A 156 8.91 -20.72 1.42
C LEU A 156 10.03 -21.60 0.91
N VAL A 157 10.32 -22.65 1.66
CA VAL A 157 11.27 -23.69 1.27
C VAL A 157 10.57 -25.03 1.44
N VAL A 158 10.56 -25.82 0.37
CA VAL A 158 9.96 -27.15 0.34
C VAL A 158 10.90 -28.13 -0.34
N ASN A 159 10.86 -29.40 0.08
CA ASN A 159 11.59 -30.47 -0.61
C ASN A 159 10.78 -30.95 -1.81
N LEU A 160 11.45 -31.11 -2.95
CA LEU A 160 10.84 -31.71 -4.14
C LEU A 160 10.84 -33.23 -3.99
N ASN A 161 9.75 -33.84 -4.42
CA ASN A 161 9.61 -35.29 -4.38
C ASN A 161 10.59 -35.98 -5.34
N LYS A 162 11.08 -37.14 -4.94
CA LYS A 162 11.97 -37.98 -5.74
C LYS A 162 11.16 -38.96 -6.56
N ILE A 163 11.53 -39.13 -7.83
CA ILE A 163 10.93 -40.18 -8.66
C ILE A 163 11.64 -41.50 -8.38
N ARG A 164 12.95 -41.45 -8.13
CA ARG A 164 13.80 -42.61 -7.84
C ARG A 164 14.59 -42.40 -6.57
N SER A 165 14.89 -43.48 -5.87
CA SER A 165 15.64 -43.45 -4.60
C SER A 165 17.04 -42.82 -4.71
N HIS A 166 17.68 -42.90 -5.89
CA HIS A 166 19.00 -42.32 -6.16
C HIS A 166 18.96 -40.86 -6.65
N ASP A 167 17.77 -40.28 -6.81
CA ASP A 167 17.67 -38.87 -7.17
C ASP A 167 18.19 -38.00 -6.01
N LYS A 168 18.96 -36.97 -6.34
CA LYS A 168 19.43 -35.98 -5.35
C LYS A 168 18.24 -35.26 -4.72
N ASP A 169 18.30 -35.01 -3.42
CA ASP A 169 17.39 -34.08 -2.76
C ASP A 169 17.53 -32.69 -3.37
N ARG A 170 16.39 -32.03 -3.60
CA ARG A 170 16.33 -30.69 -4.17
C ARG A 170 15.26 -29.90 -3.45
N PHE A 171 15.60 -28.68 -3.10
CA PHE A 171 14.75 -27.73 -2.44
C PHE A 171 14.26 -26.71 -3.46
N LEU A 172 12.96 -26.43 -3.42
CA LEU A 172 12.35 -25.30 -4.11
C LEU A 172 12.20 -24.16 -3.10
N CYS A 173 12.87 -23.05 -3.37
CA CYS A 173 12.84 -21.84 -2.55
C CYS A 173 12.06 -20.77 -3.32
N LEU A 174 11.04 -20.20 -2.69
CA LEU A 174 10.13 -19.23 -3.30
C LEU A 174 9.93 -18.02 -2.39
N ASN A 175 10.05 -16.84 -2.99
CA ASN A 175 9.58 -15.59 -2.40
C ASN A 175 8.37 -15.13 -3.21
N LEU A 176 7.20 -15.10 -2.58
CA LEU A 176 5.91 -14.92 -3.23
C LEU A 176 5.18 -13.69 -2.68
N GLU A 177 4.48 -13.01 -3.57
CA GLU A 177 3.51 -11.97 -3.28
C GLU A 177 2.14 -12.43 -3.81
N LEU A 178 1.12 -12.41 -2.96
CA LEU A 178 -0.25 -12.69 -3.38
C LEU A 178 -0.94 -11.36 -3.68
N ASN A 179 -1.23 -11.10 -4.94
CA ASN A 179 -1.95 -9.91 -5.35
C ASN A 179 -3.44 -10.19 -5.29
N LEU A 180 -4.15 -9.41 -4.47
CA LEU A 180 -5.59 -9.51 -4.36
C LEU A 180 -6.25 -8.61 -5.40
N LYS A 181 -7.31 -9.12 -6.01
CA LYS A 181 -8.34 -8.36 -6.71
C LYS A 181 -8.71 -7.20 -5.80
N SER A 182 -8.49 -5.99 -6.29
CA SER A 182 -8.60 -4.76 -5.53
C SER A 182 -9.78 -4.81 -4.53
N ALA A 183 -9.49 -4.79 -3.23
CA ALA A 183 -10.52 -4.68 -2.20
C ALA A 183 -10.66 -3.23 -1.73
N LEU A 184 -11.87 -2.88 -1.29
CA LEU A 184 -12.23 -1.55 -0.80
C LEU A 184 -11.20 -1.04 0.20
N PRO A 185 -10.81 0.25 0.18
CA PRO A 185 -9.77 0.80 1.05
C PRO A 185 -9.92 0.49 2.55
N ASP A 186 -11.15 0.28 3.04
CA ASP A 186 -11.46 0.05 4.46
C ASP A 186 -11.72 -1.42 4.84
N VAL A 187 -11.65 -2.36 3.90
CA VAL A 187 -11.70 -3.79 4.24
C VAL A 187 -10.32 -4.17 4.78
N PRO A 188 -10.15 -4.90 5.89
CA PRO A 188 -8.82 -5.40 6.25
C PRO A 188 -8.33 -6.36 5.16
N VAL A 189 -7.04 -6.32 4.81
CA VAL A 189 -6.45 -7.36 3.93
C VAL A 189 -6.68 -8.71 4.62
N PRO A 190 -7.29 -9.70 3.93
CA PRO A 190 -7.55 -10.99 4.55
C PRO A 190 -6.22 -11.60 5.02
N VAL A 191 -6.17 -11.95 6.29
CA VAL A 191 -5.02 -12.67 6.84
C VAL A 191 -5.05 -14.08 6.26
N LEU A 192 -3.94 -14.51 5.67
CA LEU A 192 -3.82 -15.85 5.14
C LEU A 192 -4.03 -16.87 6.26
N HIS A 193 -5.11 -17.65 6.18
CA HIS A 193 -5.40 -18.66 7.18
C HIS A 193 -4.26 -19.70 7.23
N PRO A 194 -3.80 -20.17 8.41
CA PRO A 194 -2.70 -21.13 8.52
C PRO A 194 -2.85 -22.38 7.63
N ARG A 195 -4.07 -22.90 7.52
CA ARG A 195 -4.41 -24.01 6.60
C ARG A 195 -4.07 -23.75 5.13
N ALA A 196 -4.18 -22.50 4.65
CA ALA A 196 -3.82 -22.16 3.28
C ALA A 196 -2.31 -22.30 3.06
N ARG A 197 -1.52 -21.90 4.07
CA ARG A 197 -0.06 -22.08 4.07
C ARG A 197 0.31 -23.56 4.10
N GLU A 198 -0.36 -24.36 4.93
CA GLU A 198 -0.15 -25.81 4.98
C GLU A 198 -0.50 -26.49 3.65
N ALA A 199 -1.65 -26.15 3.06
CA ALA A 199 -2.07 -26.68 1.76
C ALA A 199 -1.05 -26.37 0.66
N MET A 200 -0.53 -25.14 0.63
CA MET A 200 0.54 -24.74 -0.29
C MET A 200 1.82 -25.53 -0.04
N ILE A 201 2.26 -25.70 1.20
CA ILE A 201 3.47 -26.49 1.51
C ILE A 201 3.29 -27.93 1.04
N LEU A 202 2.15 -28.56 1.31
CA LEU A 202 1.84 -29.92 0.89
C LEU A 202 1.83 -30.05 -0.64
N PHE A 203 1.16 -29.11 -1.32
CA PHE A 203 1.12 -29.07 -2.78
C PHE A 203 2.51 -28.94 -3.38
N LEU A 204 3.29 -27.94 -2.94
CA LEU A 204 4.62 -27.69 -3.48
C LEU A 204 5.60 -28.83 -3.16
N SER A 205 5.44 -29.50 -2.01
CA SER A 205 6.26 -30.66 -1.63
C SER A 205 5.92 -31.92 -2.44
N SER A 206 4.75 -31.96 -3.09
CA SER A 206 4.36 -33.07 -3.97
C SER A 206 5.03 -32.99 -5.35
N LEU A 207 5.55 -31.82 -5.73
CA LEU A 207 6.16 -31.56 -7.04
C LEU A 207 7.47 -32.32 -7.22
N ILE A 208 7.75 -32.73 -8.44
CA ILE A 208 9.04 -33.33 -8.83
C ILE A 208 9.91 -32.29 -9.53
N TYR A 209 11.23 -32.53 -9.60
CA TYR A 209 12.16 -31.61 -10.28
C TYR A 209 11.73 -31.29 -11.73
N LYS A 210 11.13 -32.24 -12.43
CA LYS A 210 10.67 -32.06 -13.81
C LYS A 210 9.63 -30.95 -13.94
N ASP A 211 8.81 -30.72 -12.91
CA ASP A 211 7.71 -29.75 -12.94
C ASP A 211 8.21 -28.32 -12.82
N VAL A 212 9.36 -28.13 -12.15
CA VAL A 212 9.89 -26.79 -11.81
C VAL A 212 11.24 -26.48 -12.46
N LYS A 213 11.83 -27.41 -13.22
CA LYS A 213 13.15 -27.19 -13.86
C LYS A 213 13.18 -26.08 -14.91
N THR A 214 12.02 -25.64 -15.42
CA THR A 214 11.90 -24.54 -16.40
C THR A 214 11.01 -23.43 -15.86
N LEU A 215 11.21 -22.21 -16.33
CA LEU A 215 10.36 -21.07 -15.99
C LEU A 215 8.89 -21.31 -16.34
N ASP A 216 8.60 -21.96 -17.47
CA ASP A 216 7.23 -22.28 -17.86
C ASP A 216 6.60 -23.32 -16.94
N GLY A 217 7.37 -24.30 -16.47
CA GLY A 217 6.93 -25.26 -15.47
C GLY A 217 6.56 -24.57 -14.16
N VAL A 218 7.42 -23.66 -13.68
CA VAL A 218 7.15 -22.83 -12.50
C VAL A 218 5.88 -21.98 -12.68
N LYS A 219 5.69 -21.35 -13.84
CA LYS A 219 4.47 -20.57 -14.14
C LYS A 219 3.22 -21.44 -14.08
N GLN A 220 3.26 -22.66 -14.61
CA GLN A 220 2.12 -23.58 -14.56
C GLN A 220 1.82 -24.02 -13.13
N VAL A 221 2.85 -24.27 -12.32
CA VAL A 221 2.69 -24.57 -10.89
C VAL A 221 2.04 -23.38 -10.16
N MET A 222 2.44 -22.14 -10.45
CA MET A 222 1.79 -20.95 -9.84
C MET A 222 0.33 -20.82 -10.22
N LYS A 223 -0.05 -21.06 -11.48
CA LYS A 223 -1.47 -21.07 -11.89
C LYS A 223 -2.29 -22.11 -11.12
N ASN A 224 -1.72 -23.30 -10.92
CA ASN A 224 -2.39 -24.34 -10.13
C ASN A 224 -2.51 -23.92 -8.65
N LEU A 225 -1.47 -23.25 -8.13
CA LEU A 225 -1.46 -22.73 -6.77
C LEU A 225 -2.49 -21.60 -6.59
N GLU A 226 -2.67 -20.73 -7.58
CA GLU A 226 -3.71 -19.69 -7.59
C GLU A 226 -5.10 -20.31 -7.42
N VAL A 227 -5.43 -21.33 -8.22
CA VAL A 227 -6.70 -22.05 -8.14
C VAL A 227 -6.90 -22.68 -6.76
N MET A 228 -5.84 -23.24 -6.18
CA MET A 228 -5.89 -23.86 -4.86
C MET A 228 -6.07 -22.85 -3.73
N LEU A 229 -5.42 -21.69 -3.80
CA LEU A 229 -5.41 -20.69 -2.74
C LEU A 229 -6.65 -19.79 -2.77
N ASN A 230 -7.28 -19.60 -3.93
CA ASN A 230 -8.42 -18.70 -4.09
C ASN A 230 -9.57 -18.95 -3.08
N PRO A 231 -9.99 -20.20 -2.80
CA PRO A 231 -11.02 -20.49 -1.81
C PRO A 231 -10.67 -20.04 -0.38
N TYR A 232 -9.39 -19.96 -0.04
CA TYR A 232 -8.92 -19.49 1.27
C TYR A 232 -8.85 -17.97 1.38
N LEU A 233 -8.98 -17.27 0.25
CA LEU A 233 -8.90 -15.81 0.13
C LEU A 233 -10.23 -15.23 -0.40
N ASP A 234 -11.36 -15.89 -0.10
CA ASP A 234 -12.70 -15.46 -0.53
C ASP A 234 -12.82 -15.16 -2.04
N ASN A 235 -12.08 -15.91 -2.87
CA ASN A 235 -11.96 -15.72 -4.32
C ASN A 235 -11.38 -14.36 -4.77
N GLN A 236 -10.70 -13.67 -3.85
CA GLN A 236 -10.07 -12.38 -4.08
C GLN A 236 -8.64 -12.48 -4.60
N LEU A 237 -8.06 -13.66 -4.80
CA LEU A 237 -6.72 -13.76 -5.39
C LEU A 237 -6.81 -13.41 -6.89
N ASP A 238 -6.04 -12.42 -7.32
CA ASP A 238 -5.88 -12.05 -8.72
C ASP A 238 -4.76 -12.87 -9.37
N ASN A 239 -3.55 -12.74 -8.83
CA ASN A 239 -2.38 -13.47 -9.29
C ASN A 239 -1.36 -13.71 -8.17
N ILE A 240 -0.46 -14.66 -8.40
CA ILE A 240 0.72 -14.90 -7.56
C ILE A 240 1.95 -14.37 -8.29
N LYS A 241 2.60 -13.37 -7.71
CA LYS A 241 3.87 -12.83 -8.22
C LYS A 241 5.03 -13.55 -7.55
N ILE A 242 5.94 -14.07 -8.38
CA ILE A 242 7.21 -14.63 -7.92
C ILE A 242 8.24 -13.51 -7.94
N ASN A 243 8.74 -13.13 -6.76
CA ASN A 243 9.85 -12.19 -6.66
C ASN A 243 11.18 -12.89 -6.91
N HIS A 244 11.36 -14.08 -6.33
CA HIS A 244 12.58 -14.86 -6.49
C HIS A 244 12.27 -16.35 -6.37
N VAL A 245 12.92 -17.15 -7.23
CA VAL A 245 12.84 -18.61 -7.22
C VAL A 245 14.23 -19.21 -7.36
N VAL A 246 14.55 -20.13 -6.46
CA VAL A 246 15.83 -20.88 -6.48
C VAL A 246 15.54 -22.35 -6.31
N ILE A 247 16.16 -23.18 -7.16
CA ILE A 247 16.16 -24.64 -7.01
C ILE A 247 17.58 -25.06 -6.66
N SER A 248 17.76 -25.63 -5.47
CA SER A 248 19.08 -25.98 -4.95
C SER A 248 19.10 -27.40 -4.40
N SER A 249 20.25 -28.07 -4.53
CA SER A 249 20.53 -29.32 -3.80
C SER A 249 21.41 -29.10 -2.57
N SER A 250 21.92 -27.88 -2.37
CA SER A 250 22.73 -27.48 -1.21
C SER A 250 21.85 -26.82 -0.15
N LYS A 251 22.02 -27.24 1.10
CA LYS A 251 21.39 -26.62 2.28
C LYS A 251 21.93 -25.21 2.54
N ASP A 252 23.19 -24.95 2.24
CA ASP A 252 23.82 -23.63 2.45
C ASP A 252 23.12 -22.57 1.59
N LYS A 253 22.86 -22.89 0.31
CA LYS A 253 22.12 -22.01 -0.60
C LYS A 253 20.66 -21.77 -0.16
N VAL A 254 20.05 -22.75 0.51
CA VAL A 254 18.70 -22.57 1.09
C VAL A 254 18.77 -21.59 2.25
N GLN A 255 19.80 -21.69 3.09
CA GLN A 255 20.00 -20.79 4.21
C GLN A 255 20.31 -19.36 3.74
N GLU A 256 21.16 -19.20 2.73
CA GLU A 256 21.41 -17.91 2.07
C GLU A 256 20.11 -17.28 1.57
N PHE A 257 19.26 -18.05 0.88
CA PHE A 257 17.97 -17.56 0.40
C PHE A 257 17.05 -17.09 1.54
N LEU A 258 16.99 -17.85 2.64
CA LEU A 258 16.18 -17.50 3.81
C LEU A 258 16.68 -16.21 4.48
N ILE A 259 18.00 -15.99 4.55
CA ILE A 259 18.59 -14.77 5.13
C ILE A 259 18.30 -13.57 4.24
N GLU A 260 18.48 -13.70 2.93
CA GLU A 260 18.26 -12.63 1.95
C GLU A 260 16.80 -12.14 1.95
N HIS A 261 15.84 -13.04 2.17
CA HIS A 261 14.42 -12.74 2.09
C HIS A 261 13.71 -12.75 3.45
N ALA A 262 14.48 -12.72 4.55
CA ALA A 262 13.92 -12.59 5.88
C ALA A 262 13.19 -11.24 6.01
N PRO A 263 11.99 -11.22 6.62
CA PRO A 263 11.31 -9.96 6.91
C PRO A 263 12.21 -9.10 7.80
N GLN A 264 12.51 -7.87 7.36
CA GLN A 264 13.27 -6.92 8.15
C GLN A 264 12.50 -6.62 9.45
N PRO A 265 13.15 -6.62 10.62
CA PRO A 265 12.49 -6.22 11.85
C PRO A 265 11.93 -4.80 11.69
N GLU A 266 10.67 -4.60 12.05
CA GLU A 266 10.13 -3.25 12.16
C GLU A 266 11.00 -2.47 13.16
N PRO A 267 11.43 -1.23 12.86
CA PRO A 267 12.21 -0.45 13.80
C PRO A 267 11.43 -0.33 15.10
N ASP A 268 12.02 -0.81 16.19
CA ASP A 268 11.43 -0.78 17.54
C ASP A 268 10.84 0.61 17.79
N VAL A 269 9.50 0.66 17.90
CA VAL A 269 8.84 1.78 18.56
C VAL A 269 9.26 1.67 20.01
N LEU A 270 10.30 2.42 20.38
CA LEU A 270 10.71 2.59 21.76
C LEU A 270 9.44 2.94 22.57
N PRO A 271 9.11 2.18 23.63
CA PRO A 271 8.02 2.57 24.50
C PRO A 271 8.34 3.94 25.08
N ASP A 272 7.41 4.88 24.92
CA ASP A 272 7.41 6.13 25.65
C ASP A 272 7.65 5.82 27.13
N GLN A 273 8.75 6.35 27.68
CA GLN A 273 8.96 6.33 29.12
C GLN A 273 7.89 7.22 29.75
N GLU A 274 6.82 6.60 30.23
CA GLU A 274 5.89 7.22 31.17
C GLU A 274 6.69 7.73 32.37
N ASN A 275 6.68 9.04 32.53
CA ASN A 275 7.16 9.74 33.71
C ASN A 275 6.50 9.16 34.97
N GLU A 276 7.29 8.45 35.79
CA GLU A 276 7.01 8.34 37.22
C GLU A 276 7.13 9.74 37.85
N LYS A 277 6.01 10.47 37.90
CA LYS A 277 5.77 11.41 38.99
C LYS A 277 5.18 10.64 40.16
N GLY A 278 6.06 10.09 41.00
CA GLY A 278 5.70 9.70 42.35
C GLY A 278 5.67 10.95 43.24
N ASP A 279 4.46 11.38 43.61
CA ASP A 279 4.25 12.26 44.76
C ASP A 279 4.74 11.54 46.03
N LYS A 280 5.70 12.15 46.73
CA LYS A 280 5.89 12.09 48.18
C LYS A 280 6.40 13.42 48.69
#